data_AF-A0A1Y1JNH8-F1
#
_entry.id   AF-A0A1Y1JNH8-F1
#
_cell.length_a   1.000
_cell.length_b   1.000
_cell.length_c   1.000
_cell.angle_alpha   90.00
_cell.angle_beta   90.00
_cell.angle_gamma   90.00
#
_symmetry.space_group_name_H-M   'P 1'
#
loop_
_entity.id
_entity.type
_entity.pdbx_description
1 polymer ?
#
loop_
_entity_poly.entity_id
_entity_poly.type
_entity_poly.pdbx_seq_one_letter_code
_entity_poly.pdbx_strand_id
1 'polypeptide(L)'
;MCNVIKFYYEIVVHFPQCKRELGDKPKEITDYINPTYWAKLCIDNTHNLKLSHLNVLNRKPQDICNQVMEYLADVNGDNIESLNEFGCEYLYYWIYELLHLKDNRVITEHVDEVYDQLLNIFISGFRTRFKYEEKISSCLKDGIKKINFPEIRAIYDMYHKIITDTYSMNNIFNHVVEIMKKHNNQIETLYGDIRKSAITSTYESSIAAPIMITILVTLLICIFIFVLLKFAKCGLWIRRAIAWKRKLWDNIGEERNIYQDPEISNSLLRDSRYNISYNYQ
;
A
#
# COMPACT_ATOMS: atom_id res chain seq x y z
N MET A 1 -0.02 6.48 14.98
CA MET A 1 -0.78 5.41 14.29
C MET A 1 -2.12 6.02 13.89
N CYS A 2 -2.16 6.74 12.76
CA CYS A 2 -3.39 7.40 12.30
C CYS A 2 -4.15 6.48 11.34
N ASN A 3 -5.10 5.73 11.87
CA ASN A 3 -6.17 5.08 11.09
C ASN A 3 -7.49 5.78 11.46
N VAL A 4 -7.51 7.11 11.35
CA VAL A 4 -8.78 7.84 11.34
C VAL A 4 -9.30 7.69 9.92
N ILE A 5 -10.44 7.03 9.77
CA ILE A 5 -11.22 7.09 8.54
C ILE A 5 -11.64 8.56 8.41
N LYS A 6 -10.84 9.37 7.70
CA LYS A 6 -11.22 10.74 7.40
C LYS A 6 -12.45 10.67 6.51
N PHE A 7 -13.55 11.25 6.97
CA PHE A 7 -14.71 11.38 6.12
C PHE A 7 -14.39 12.40 5.02
N TYR A 8 -14.66 12.04 3.76
CA TYR A 8 -14.42 12.93 2.63
C TYR A 8 -15.03 14.33 2.79
N TYR A 9 -16.14 14.41 3.52
CA TYR A 9 -16.77 15.68 3.88
C TYR A 9 -15.86 16.62 4.68
N GLU A 10 -15.14 16.10 5.70
CA GLU A 10 -14.22 16.91 6.51
C GLU A 10 -13.08 17.46 5.66
N ILE A 11 -12.64 16.69 4.65
CA ILE A 11 -11.62 17.14 3.71
C ILE A 11 -12.15 18.31 2.86
N VAL A 12 -13.35 18.15 2.27
CA VAL A 12 -13.90 19.11 1.30
C VAL A 12 -14.31 20.44 1.94
N VAL A 13 -14.71 20.46 3.22
CA VAL A 13 -15.08 21.72 3.89
C VAL A 13 -13.91 22.71 3.99
N HIS A 14 -12.67 22.21 4.03
CA HIS A 14 -11.47 23.03 4.14
C HIS A 14 -10.88 23.44 2.79
N PHE A 15 -11.29 22.80 1.69
CA PHE A 15 -10.76 23.09 0.34
C PHE A 15 -10.89 24.56 -0.10
N PRO A 16 -11.96 25.30 0.22
CA PRO A 16 -12.03 26.73 -0.11
C PRO A 16 -10.94 27.57 0.58
N GLN A 17 -10.58 27.21 1.81
CA GLN A 17 -9.49 27.88 2.51
C GLN A 17 -8.15 27.54 1.86
N CYS A 18 -7.88 26.25 1.65
CA CYS A 18 -6.68 25.80 0.94
C CYS A 18 -6.55 26.43 -0.46
N LYS A 19 -7.66 26.57 -1.19
CA LYS A 19 -7.72 27.23 -2.50
C LYS A 19 -7.31 28.69 -2.44
N ARG A 20 -7.78 29.44 -1.43
CA ARG A 20 -7.39 30.83 -1.21
C ARG A 20 -5.91 30.93 -0.89
N GLU A 21 -5.44 30.14 0.07
CA GLU A 21 -4.03 30.12 0.48
C GLU A 21 -3.09 29.81 -0.68
N LEU A 22 -3.40 28.81 -1.50
CA LEU A 22 -2.63 28.47 -2.70
C LEU A 22 -2.72 29.58 -3.76
N GLY A 23 -3.90 30.17 -3.94
CA GLY A 23 -4.17 31.22 -4.91
C GLY A 23 -3.43 32.52 -4.63
N ASP A 24 -3.16 32.81 -3.36
CA ASP A 24 -2.44 34.00 -2.90
C ASP A 24 -0.91 33.86 -3.04
N LYS A 25 -0.40 32.66 -3.33
CA LYS A 25 1.04 32.45 -3.55
C LYS A 25 1.51 32.98 -4.91
N PRO A 26 2.79 33.37 -5.04
CA PRO A 26 3.34 33.88 -6.29
C PRO A 26 3.13 32.91 -7.45
N LYS A 27 2.53 33.42 -8.53
CA LYS A 27 2.24 32.60 -9.73
C LYS A 27 3.42 32.48 -10.68
N GLU A 28 4.40 33.38 -10.55
CA GLU A 28 5.60 33.46 -11.39
C GLU A 28 6.79 33.83 -10.51
N ILE A 29 7.96 33.29 -10.84
CA ILE A 29 9.22 33.72 -10.25
C ILE A 29 9.62 35.04 -10.91
N THR A 30 9.66 36.13 -10.15
CA THR A 30 9.96 37.47 -10.67
C THR A 30 11.44 37.83 -10.63
N ASP A 31 12.21 37.23 -9.71
CA ASP A 31 13.64 37.48 -9.56
C ASP A 31 14.45 36.18 -9.78
N TYR A 32 15.05 36.07 -10.96
CA TYR A 32 15.92 34.94 -11.32
C TYR A 32 17.38 35.17 -10.91
N ILE A 33 17.75 36.40 -10.53
CA ILE A 33 19.11 36.75 -10.12
C ILE A 33 19.29 36.37 -8.65
N ASN A 34 18.32 36.73 -7.81
CA ASN A 34 18.28 36.40 -6.38
C ASN A 34 16.96 35.71 -6.01
N PRO A 35 16.70 34.50 -6.52
CA PRO A 35 15.46 33.79 -6.25
C PRO A 35 15.31 33.48 -4.75
N THR A 36 14.06 33.39 -4.30
CA THR A 36 13.76 32.85 -2.96
C THR A 36 14.30 31.42 -2.84
N TYR A 37 14.44 30.93 -1.60
CA TYR A 37 14.94 29.58 -1.36
C TYR A 37 14.14 28.51 -2.15
N TRP A 38 12.82 28.62 -2.12
CA TRP A 38 11.92 27.69 -2.83
C TRP A 38 12.00 27.87 -4.34
N ALA A 39 12.04 29.10 -4.83
CA ALA A 39 12.20 29.38 -6.26
C ALA A 39 13.50 28.79 -6.79
N LYS A 40 14.61 28.91 -6.05
CA LYS A 40 15.89 28.31 -6.41
C LYS A 40 15.79 26.78 -6.54
N LEU A 41 15.21 26.12 -5.54
CA LEU A 41 15.02 24.66 -5.58
C LEU A 41 14.22 24.21 -6.81
N CYS A 42 13.16 24.95 -7.15
CA CYS A 42 12.35 24.66 -8.33
C CYS A 42 13.10 24.92 -9.64
N ILE A 43 13.91 25.98 -9.72
CA ILE A 43 14.78 26.26 -10.87
C ILE A 43 15.81 25.12 -11.05
N ASP A 44 16.45 24.68 -9.97
CA ASP A 44 17.43 23.59 -9.99
C ASP A 44 16.81 22.25 -10.44
N ASN A 45 15.48 22.10 -10.29
CA ASN A 45 14.71 20.92 -10.71
C ASN A 45 13.99 21.09 -12.07
N THR A 46 14.28 22.13 -12.84
CA THR A 46 13.59 22.42 -14.12
C THR A 46 13.72 21.29 -15.15
N HIS A 47 14.81 20.51 -15.10
CA HIS A 47 15.04 19.38 -16.02
C HIS A 47 14.34 18.08 -15.58
N ASN A 48 13.59 18.10 -14.47
CA ASN A 48 12.87 16.92 -14.03
C ASN A 48 11.71 16.59 -14.98
N LEU A 49 11.81 15.44 -15.66
CA LEU A 49 10.82 15.00 -16.65
C LEU A 49 9.40 14.90 -16.07
N LYS A 50 9.25 14.55 -14.79
CA LYS A 50 7.93 14.48 -14.15
C LYS A 50 7.28 15.86 -14.00
N LEU A 51 8.07 16.90 -13.75
CA LEU A 51 7.54 18.26 -13.68
C LEU A 51 7.19 18.83 -15.05
N SER A 52 7.69 18.25 -16.16
CA SER A 52 7.37 18.73 -17.51
C SER A 52 5.86 18.68 -17.82
N HIS A 53 5.12 17.78 -17.16
CA HIS A 53 3.66 17.70 -17.24
C HIS A 53 2.96 18.98 -16.75
N LEU A 54 3.60 19.75 -15.86
CA LEU A 54 3.10 21.02 -15.35
C LEU A 54 3.20 22.18 -16.34
N ASN A 55 3.68 21.96 -17.58
CA ASN A 55 3.63 22.99 -18.60
C ASN A 55 2.18 23.18 -19.08
N VAL A 56 1.39 23.91 -18.30
CA VAL A 56 -0.05 24.07 -18.41
C VAL A 56 -0.43 25.54 -18.23
N LEU A 57 -1.53 25.99 -18.85
CA LEU A 57 -2.08 27.34 -18.71
C LEU A 57 -1.05 28.48 -18.96
N ASN A 58 -0.11 28.27 -19.89
CA ASN A 58 0.99 29.21 -20.20
C ASN A 58 1.94 29.50 -19.03
N ARG A 59 1.96 28.65 -18.00
CA ARG A 59 2.88 28.77 -16.87
C ARG A 59 4.03 27.80 -17.01
N LYS A 60 5.23 28.22 -16.61
CA LYS A 60 6.40 27.34 -16.64
C LYS A 60 6.34 26.38 -15.46
N PRO A 61 6.85 25.13 -15.60
CA PRO A 61 6.86 24.15 -14.52
C PRO A 61 7.48 24.66 -13.22
N GLN A 62 8.58 25.42 -13.29
CA GLN A 62 9.25 25.96 -12.11
C GLN A 62 8.40 27.01 -11.37
N ASP A 63 7.55 27.76 -12.07
CA ASP A 63 6.68 28.76 -11.46
C ASP A 63 5.56 28.09 -10.66
N ILE A 64 5.00 27.00 -11.20
CA ILE A 64 4.01 26.16 -10.50
C ILE A 64 4.67 25.46 -9.31
N CYS A 65 5.85 24.89 -9.50
CA CYS A 65 6.62 24.29 -8.42
C CYS A 65 6.82 25.31 -7.29
N ASN A 66 7.26 26.54 -7.60
CA ASN A 66 7.48 27.56 -6.58
C ASN A 66 6.19 27.90 -5.82
N GLN A 67 5.08 28.08 -6.54
CA GLN A 67 3.77 28.32 -5.92
C GLN A 67 3.39 27.20 -4.93
N VAL A 68 3.62 25.95 -5.31
CA VAL A 68 3.36 24.77 -4.47
C VAL A 68 4.29 24.72 -3.26
N MET A 69 5.57 25.03 -3.43
CA MET A 69 6.54 25.04 -2.32
C MET A 69 6.18 26.11 -1.27
N GLU A 70 5.84 27.33 -1.71
CA GLU A 70 5.42 28.41 -0.81
C GLU A 70 4.13 28.04 -0.08
N TYR A 71 3.16 27.45 -0.78
CA TYR A 71 1.94 26.94 -0.18
C TYR A 71 2.22 25.86 0.88
N LEU A 72 3.03 24.86 0.54
CA LEU A 72 3.40 23.78 1.46
C LEU A 72 4.18 24.29 2.66
N ALA A 73 5.02 25.31 2.51
CA ALA A 73 5.72 25.93 3.62
C ALA A 73 4.74 26.57 4.61
N ASP A 74 3.71 27.25 4.10
CA ASP A 74 2.70 27.92 4.93
C ASP A 74 1.75 26.92 5.59
N VAL A 75 1.22 25.94 4.84
CA VAL A 75 0.31 24.92 5.39
C VAL A 75 1.02 23.85 6.20
N ASN A 76 2.35 23.89 6.35
CA ASN A 76 3.08 23.03 7.29
C ASN A 76 3.82 23.86 8.35
N GLY A 77 3.61 25.17 8.38
CA GLY A 77 4.17 26.05 9.39
C GLY A 77 3.41 25.96 10.71
N ASP A 78 4.02 26.50 11.77
CA ASP A 78 3.48 26.47 13.14
C ASP A 78 2.17 27.30 13.31
N ASN A 79 1.77 28.07 12.31
CA ASN A 79 0.68 29.04 12.43
C ASN A 79 -0.71 28.47 12.13
N ILE A 80 -0.83 27.33 11.44
CA ILE A 80 -2.14 26.82 10.98
C ILE A 80 -2.26 25.30 11.16
N GLU A 81 -2.27 24.86 12.42
CA GLU A 81 -2.38 23.43 12.79
C GLU A 81 -3.55 22.71 12.11
N SER A 82 -4.65 23.44 11.83
CA SER A 82 -5.84 22.88 11.18
C SER A 82 -5.68 22.60 9.68
N LEU A 83 -4.75 23.24 8.96
CA LEU A 83 -4.62 23.06 7.51
C LEU A 83 -3.57 22.01 7.13
N ASN A 84 -2.66 21.67 8.03
CA ASN A 84 -1.61 20.68 7.81
C ASN A 84 -2.17 19.36 7.25
N GLU A 85 -3.34 18.95 7.74
CA GLU A 85 -3.99 17.70 7.38
C GLU A 85 -4.95 17.76 6.18
N PHE A 86 -5.27 18.94 5.64
CA PHE A 86 -6.14 19.06 4.47
C PHE A 86 -5.42 19.70 3.29
N GLY A 87 -4.28 20.34 3.56
CA GLY A 87 -3.52 21.07 2.57
C GLY A 87 -2.90 20.15 1.52
N CYS A 88 -2.44 18.96 1.94
CA CYS A 88 -1.93 17.91 1.05
C CYS A 88 -3.02 17.35 0.14
N GLU A 89 -4.18 16.99 0.70
CA GLU A 89 -5.34 16.46 -0.01
C GLU A 89 -5.85 17.48 -1.04
N TYR A 90 -5.92 18.75 -0.65
CA TYR A 90 -6.27 19.84 -1.56
C TYR A 90 -5.22 20.03 -2.66
N LEU A 91 -3.93 20.00 -2.33
CA LEU A 91 -2.87 20.15 -3.32
C LEU A 91 -2.96 19.08 -4.42
N TYR A 92 -3.19 17.83 -4.02
CA TYR A 92 -3.40 16.76 -4.99
C TYR A 92 -4.61 17.05 -5.89
N TYR A 93 -5.76 17.40 -5.29
CA TYR A 93 -6.95 17.79 -6.05
C TYR A 93 -6.66 18.95 -7.02
N TRP A 94 -5.88 19.94 -6.60
CA TRP A 94 -5.52 21.07 -7.44
C TRP A 94 -4.61 20.67 -8.61
N ILE A 95 -3.62 19.80 -8.40
CA ILE A 95 -2.78 19.27 -9.50
C ILE A 95 -3.64 18.46 -10.46
N TYR A 96 -4.57 17.65 -9.94
CA TYR A 96 -5.52 16.91 -10.75
C TYR A 96 -6.30 17.83 -11.71
N GLU A 97 -6.92 18.88 -11.17
CA GLU A 97 -7.63 19.90 -11.97
C GLU A 97 -6.71 20.56 -12.98
N LEU A 98 -5.54 21.00 -12.52
CA LEU A 98 -4.57 21.71 -13.33
C LEU A 98 -4.15 20.91 -14.58
N LEU A 99 -3.95 19.60 -14.42
CA LEU A 99 -3.58 18.70 -15.51
C LEU A 99 -4.77 18.30 -16.39
N HIS A 100 -5.98 18.20 -15.83
CA HIS A 100 -7.19 17.85 -16.61
C HIS A 100 -7.75 19.01 -17.44
N LEU A 101 -7.55 20.26 -17.00
CA LEU A 101 -7.94 21.46 -17.75
C LEU A 101 -7.20 21.59 -19.10
N LYS A 102 -6.06 20.90 -19.27
CA LYS A 102 -5.22 21.01 -20.46
C LYS A 102 -5.73 20.24 -21.68
N ASP A 103 -6.36 19.07 -21.50
CA ASP A 103 -6.47 18.11 -22.62
C ASP A 103 -7.87 17.60 -22.97
N ASN A 104 -8.94 17.89 -22.20
CA ASN A 104 -10.27 17.23 -22.38
C ASN A 104 -10.20 15.68 -22.43
N ARG A 105 -9.03 15.11 -22.17
CA ARG A 105 -8.73 13.69 -22.09
C ARG A 105 -8.46 13.38 -20.63
N VAL A 106 -8.93 12.22 -20.19
CA VAL A 106 -8.72 11.71 -18.84
C VAL A 106 -7.25 11.34 -18.71
N ILE A 107 -6.40 12.26 -18.28
CA ILE A 107 -4.99 11.99 -17.97
C ILE A 107 -4.87 11.87 -16.46
N THR A 108 -5.35 10.74 -15.94
CA THR A 108 -5.14 10.34 -14.54
C THR A 108 -3.71 9.84 -14.29
N GLU A 109 -2.99 9.40 -15.33
CA GLU A 109 -1.74 8.65 -15.18
C GLU A 109 -0.55 9.45 -14.62
N HIS A 110 -0.57 10.79 -14.71
CA HIS A 110 0.59 11.62 -14.30
C HIS A 110 0.38 12.42 -13.00
N VAL A 111 -0.83 12.41 -12.42
CA VAL A 111 -1.13 13.23 -11.24
C VAL A 111 -0.29 12.76 -10.04
N ASP A 112 -0.25 11.44 -9.82
CA ASP A 112 0.55 10.83 -8.75
C ASP A 112 2.04 11.15 -8.90
N GLU A 113 2.57 11.02 -10.12
CA GLU A 113 3.99 11.22 -10.41
C GLU A 113 4.42 12.68 -10.16
N VAL A 114 3.58 13.62 -10.58
CA VAL A 114 3.79 15.06 -10.37
C VAL A 114 3.68 15.40 -8.89
N TYR A 115 2.64 14.90 -8.22
CA TYR A 115 2.40 15.13 -6.80
C TYR A 115 3.57 14.61 -5.95
N ASP A 116 3.95 13.35 -6.13
CA ASP A 116 5.07 12.73 -5.42
C ASP A 116 6.38 13.49 -5.69
N GLN A 117 6.60 13.94 -6.92
CA GLN A 117 7.80 14.70 -7.25
C GLN A 117 7.84 16.06 -6.54
N LEU A 118 6.73 16.79 -6.51
CA LEU A 118 6.61 18.06 -5.79
C LEU A 118 6.84 17.85 -4.29
N LEU A 119 6.21 16.83 -3.69
CA LEU A 119 6.42 16.52 -2.28
C LEU A 119 7.88 16.17 -1.97
N ASN A 120 8.54 15.40 -2.84
CA ASN A 120 9.95 15.05 -2.66
C ASN A 120 10.87 16.28 -2.71
N ILE A 121 10.60 17.24 -3.60
CA ILE A 121 11.33 18.50 -3.66
C ILE A 121 11.11 19.30 -2.38
N PHE A 122 9.86 19.39 -1.92
CA PHE A 122 9.54 20.09 -0.68
C PHE A 122 10.23 19.47 0.53
N ILE A 123 10.08 18.16 0.73
CA ILE A 123 10.65 17.43 1.87
C ILE A 123 12.18 17.53 1.88
N SER A 124 12.83 17.38 0.72
CA SER A 124 14.29 17.51 0.63
C SER A 124 14.75 18.94 0.96
N GLY A 125 14.12 19.96 0.38
CA GLY A 125 14.40 21.36 0.69
C GLY A 125 14.14 21.71 2.16
N PHE A 126 13.02 21.26 2.71
CA PHE A 126 12.66 21.48 4.10
C PHE A 126 13.70 20.89 5.06
N ARG A 127 14.13 19.64 4.82
CA ARG A 127 15.20 18.98 5.60
C ARG A 127 16.51 19.75 5.53
N THR A 128 16.91 20.20 4.34
CA THR A 128 18.14 20.99 4.14
C THR A 128 18.08 22.32 4.88
N ARG A 129 16.93 23.02 4.84
CA ARG A 129 16.78 24.34 5.45
C ARG A 129 16.66 24.30 6.97
N PHE A 130 15.87 23.38 7.51
CA PHE A 130 15.49 23.38 8.93
C PHE A 130 16.20 22.35 9.79
N LYS A 131 16.91 21.35 9.22
CA LYS A 131 17.69 20.33 9.96
C LYS A 131 16.92 19.50 11.02
N TYR A 132 15.59 19.57 11.08
CA TYR A 132 14.75 18.81 12.02
C TYR A 132 13.75 17.94 11.28
N GLU A 133 13.64 16.66 11.66
CA GLU A 133 12.70 15.69 11.05
C GLU A 133 11.31 15.68 11.71
N GLU A 134 11.17 16.16 12.95
CA GLU A 134 10.02 15.85 13.78
C GLU A 134 8.71 16.56 13.37
N LYS A 135 8.79 17.75 12.74
CA LYS A 135 7.61 18.59 12.44
C LYS A 135 7.00 18.43 11.05
N ILE A 136 7.52 17.54 10.21
CA ILE A 136 6.88 17.26 8.92
C ILE A 136 5.52 16.60 9.22
N SER A 137 4.44 17.21 8.72
CA SER A 137 3.07 16.74 8.91
C SER A 137 2.90 15.28 8.50
N SER A 138 1.91 14.62 9.10
CA SER A 138 1.59 13.22 8.81
C SER A 138 1.27 12.99 7.32
N CYS A 139 0.65 13.97 6.64
CA CYS A 139 0.29 13.86 5.22
C CYS A 139 1.51 13.74 4.29
N LEU A 140 2.65 14.32 4.68
CA LEU A 140 3.91 14.24 3.94
C LEU A 140 4.67 12.93 4.19
N LYS A 141 4.38 12.21 5.28
CA LYS A 141 5.08 10.97 5.66
C LYS A 141 4.53 9.74 4.94
N ASP A 142 3.22 9.64 4.83
CA ASP A 142 2.58 8.43 4.30
C ASP A 142 2.31 8.50 2.78
N GLY A 143 2.40 9.70 2.19
CA GLY A 143 1.92 9.97 0.84
C GLY A 143 0.41 9.72 0.73
N ILE A 144 -0.25 10.28 -0.28
CA ILE A 144 -1.67 9.97 -0.48
C ILE A 144 -1.80 8.62 -1.18
N LYS A 145 -1.47 7.53 -0.48
CA LYS A 145 -1.52 6.15 -1.02
C LYS A 145 -2.82 5.42 -0.74
N LYS A 146 -3.69 5.99 0.11
CA LYS A 146 -4.90 5.32 0.62
C LYS A 146 -6.22 5.98 0.21
N ILE A 147 -6.18 7.16 -0.38
CA ILE A 147 -7.41 7.93 -0.66
C ILE A 147 -7.90 7.55 -2.06
N ASN A 148 -9.17 7.16 -2.17
CA ASN A 148 -9.79 6.88 -3.45
C ASN A 148 -10.12 8.21 -4.15
N PHE A 149 -9.18 8.71 -4.95
CA PHE A 149 -9.31 10.01 -5.62
C PHE A 149 -10.51 10.17 -6.55
N PRO A 150 -10.95 9.15 -7.30
CA PRO A 150 -12.24 9.18 -7.98
C PRO A 150 -13.40 9.60 -7.07
N GLU A 151 -13.39 9.19 -5.80
CA GLU A 151 -14.42 9.56 -4.82
C GLU A 151 -14.27 11.01 -4.35
N ILE A 152 -13.05 11.45 -4.00
CA ILE A 152 -12.80 12.87 -3.64
C ILE A 152 -13.21 13.79 -4.78
N ARG A 153 -12.84 13.44 -6.01
CA ARG A 153 -13.20 14.21 -7.20
C ARG A 153 -14.72 14.28 -7.34
N ALA A 154 -15.42 13.16 -7.30
CA ALA A 154 -16.88 13.14 -7.42
C ALA A 154 -17.55 14.03 -6.35
N ILE A 155 -17.02 14.01 -5.11
CA ILE A 155 -17.55 14.81 -4.01
C ILE A 155 -17.23 16.29 -4.21
N TYR A 156 -16.01 16.63 -4.66
CA TYR A 156 -15.66 18.02 -4.91
C TYR A 156 -16.37 18.59 -6.14
N ASP A 157 -16.53 17.82 -7.22
CA ASP A 157 -17.29 18.23 -8.41
C ASP A 157 -18.76 18.49 -8.04
N MET A 158 -19.34 17.60 -7.23
CA MET A 158 -20.68 17.80 -6.66
C MET A 158 -20.74 19.05 -5.78
N TYR A 159 -19.76 19.26 -4.91
CA TYR A 159 -19.62 20.46 -4.07
C TYR A 159 -19.55 21.73 -4.93
N HIS A 160 -18.69 21.73 -5.95
CA HIS A 160 -18.46 22.88 -6.79
C HIS A 160 -19.72 23.21 -7.59
N LYS A 161 -20.39 22.20 -8.15
CA LYS A 161 -21.68 22.34 -8.83
C LYS A 161 -22.76 22.92 -7.92
N ILE A 162 -22.87 22.43 -6.69
CA ILE A 162 -23.82 22.99 -5.69
C ILE A 162 -23.53 24.46 -5.47
N ILE A 163 -22.28 24.86 -5.28
CA ILE A 163 -21.91 26.25 -5.00
C ILE A 163 -22.07 27.16 -6.22
N THR A 164 -21.68 26.70 -7.41
CA THR A 164 -21.79 27.51 -8.63
C THR A 164 -23.24 27.68 -9.06
N ASP A 165 -24.07 26.64 -8.90
CA ASP A 165 -25.49 26.70 -9.27
C ASP A 165 -26.34 27.44 -8.21
N THR A 166 -25.87 27.53 -6.96
CA THR A 166 -26.53 28.31 -5.89
C THR A 166 -25.73 29.57 -5.56
N TYR A 167 -25.78 30.56 -6.46
CA TYR A 167 -25.02 31.82 -6.40
C TYR A 167 -25.30 32.74 -5.19
N SER A 168 -25.87 32.27 -4.07
CA SER A 168 -26.19 33.15 -2.92
C SER A 168 -26.32 32.51 -1.53
N MET A 169 -25.99 31.24 -1.27
CA MET A 169 -26.20 30.71 0.10
C MET A 169 -25.10 29.79 0.62
N ASN A 170 -24.10 30.38 1.29
CA ASN A 170 -23.30 29.70 2.33
C ASN A 170 -24.20 28.92 3.32
N ASN A 171 -25.43 29.37 3.53
CA ASN A 171 -26.41 28.72 4.41
C ASN A 171 -26.89 27.35 3.90
N ILE A 172 -27.06 27.15 2.59
CA ILE A 172 -27.53 25.85 2.06
C ILE A 172 -26.43 24.81 2.21
N PHE A 173 -25.18 25.17 1.91
CA PHE A 173 -24.07 24.25 2.10
C PHE A 173 -23.89 23.90 3.57
N ASN A 174 -23.91 24.88 4.48
CA ASN A 174 -23.87 24.61 5.92
C ASN A 174 -24.99 23.67 6.37
N HIS A 175 -26.19 23.77 5.78
CA HIS A 175 -27.26 22.80 6.03
C HIS A 175 -26.97 21.39 5.49
N VAL A 176 -26.44 21.26 4.26
CA VAL A 176 -26.07 19.95 3.69
C VAL A 176 -24.94 19.31 4.50
N VAL A 177 -23.92 20.10 4.83
CA VAL A 177 -22.85 19.80 5.78
C VAL A 177 -23.41 19.27 7.10
N GLU A 178 -24.36 19.99 7.70
CA GLU A 178 -24.95 19.60 8.99
C GLU A 178 -25.74 18.30 8.88
N ILE A 179 -26.46 18.10 7.77
CA ILE A 179 -27.17 16.85 7.48
C ILE A 179 -26.17 15.70 7.33
N MET A 180 -25.09 15.88 6.56
CA MET A 180 -24.05 14.85 6.38
C MET A 180 -23.34 14.55 7.70
N LYS A 181 -22.97 15.57 8.48
CA LYS A 181 -22.34 15.41 9.80
C LYS A 181 -23.26 14.68 10.77
N LYS A 182 -24.54 15.04 10.81
CA LYS A 182 -25.56 14.35 11.62
C LYS A 182 -25.68 12.90 11.21
N HIS A 183 -25.69 12.61 9.91
CA HIS A 183 -25.80 11.24 9.40
C HIS A 183 -24.53 10.42 9.67
N ASN A 184 -23.34 11.00 9.50
CA ASN A 184 -22.07 10.33 9.81
C ASN A 184 -21.96 10.01 11.30
N ASN A 185 -22.34 10.94 12.18
CA ASN A 185 -22.40 10.68 13.62
C ASN A 185 -23.36 9.51 13.94
N GLN A 186 -24.52 9.46 13.26
CA GLN A 186 -25.45 8.34 13.40
C GLN A 186 -24.82 7.02 12.96
N ILE A 187 -24.16 7.00 11.80
CA ILE A 187 -23.46 5.81 11.28
C ILE A 187 -22.36 5.36 12.24
N GLU A 188 -21.56 6.29 12.78
CA GLU A 188 -20.49 5.99 13.74
C GLU A 188 -21.05 5.43 15.05
N THR A 189 -22.13 6.00 15.58
CA THR A 189 -22.82 5.44 16.75
C THR A 189 -23.37 4.05 16.48
N LEU A 190 -23.98 3.82 15.30
CA LEU A 190 -24.49 2.52 14.89
C LEU A 190 -23.36 1.49 14.74
N TYR A 191 -22.22 1.88 14.16
CA TYR A 191 -21.04 1.01 14.06
C TYR A 191 -20.43 0.72 15.43
N GLY A 192 -20.39 1.70 16.33
CA GLY A 192 -19.98 1.53 17.72
C GLY A 192 -20.87 0.52 18.44
N ASP A 193 -22.18 0.63 18.27
CA ASP A 193 -23.17 -0.27 18.86
C ASP A 193 -23.13 -1.67 18.24
N ILE A 194 -22.98 -1.79 16.91
CA ILE A 194 -22.80 -3.08 16.23
C ILE A 194 -21.51 -3.76 16.66
N ARG A 195 -20.42 -3.01 16.79
CA ARG A 195 -19.12 -3.54 17.25
C ARG A 195 -19.21 -3.96 18.71
N LYS A 196 -19.90 -3.19 19.55
CA LYS A 196 -20.14 -3.53 20.95
C LYS A 196 -21.08 -4.73 21.08
N SER A 197 -22.10 -4.83 20.24
CA SER A 197 -23.03 -5.96 20.21
C SER A 197 -22.36 -7.23 19.71
N ALA A 198 -21.43 -7.13 18.73
CA ALA A 198 -20.62 -8.24 18.26
C ALA A 198 -19.60 -8.73 19.31
N ILE A 199 -19.14 -7.84 20.20
CA ILE A 199 -18.31 -8.21 21.36
C ILE A 199 -19.16 -8.88 22.46
N THR A 200 -20.45 -8.53 22.58
CA THR A 200 -21.36 -9.20 23.53
C THR A 200 -22.06 -10.43 22.98
N SER A 201 -22.09 -10.66 21.67
CA SER A 201 -22.51 -11.93 21.11
C SER A 201 -21.31 -12.87 21.11
N THR A 202 -21.11 -13.56 22.23
CA THR A 202 -20.34 -14.79 22.30
C THR A 202 -21.05 -15.83 21.43
N TYR A 203 -20.95 -15.67 20.12
CA TYR A 203 -21.25 -16.72 19.16
C TYR A 203 -20.17 -17.76 19.36
N GLU A 204 -20.53 -18.94 19.83
CA GLU A 204 -19.67 -20.11 19.87
C GLU A 204 -19.26 -20.47 18.44
N SER A 205 -18.33 -19.70 17.87
CA SER A 205 -17.69 -20.06 16.62
C SER A 205 -16.88 -21.31 16.90
N SER A 206 -17.35 -22.44 16.40
CA SER A 206 -16.62 -23.69 16.47
C SER A 206 -15.23 -23.48 15.88
N ILE A 207 -14.22 -23.50 16.76
CA ILE A 207 -12.79 -23.34 16.45
C ILE A 207 -12.34 -24.32 15.33
N ALA A 208 -13.12 -25.37 15.09
CA ALA A 208 -12.96 -26.32 14.00
C ALA A 208 -12.91 -25.67 12.60
N ALA A 209 -13.72 -24.66 12.29
CA ALA A 209 -13.78 -24.09 10.94
C ALA A 209 -12.46 -23.44 10.48
N PRO A 210 -11.84 -22.52 11.25
CA PRO A 210 -10.55 -21.95 10.87
C PRO A 210 -9.44 -23.01 10.85
N ILE A 211 -9.44 -23.98 11.79
CA ILE A 211 -8.46 -25.08 11.79
C ILE A 211 -8.56 -25.91 10.50
N MET A 212 -9.78 -26.28 10.08
CA MET A 212 -10.00 -27.05 8.86
C MET A 212 -9.55 -26.30 7.60
N ILE A 213 -9.81 -24.98 7.54
CA ILE A 213 -9.35 -24.13 6.42
C ILE A 213 -7.82 -24.08 6.39
N THR A 214 -7.15 -23.88 7.55
CA THR A 214 -5.69 -23.84 7.62
C THR A 214 -5.07 -25.16 7.17
N ILE A 215 -5.62 -26.31 7.61
CA ILE A 215 -5.14 -27.63 7.18
C ILE A 215 -5.30 -27.82 5.67
N LEU A 216 -6.46 -27.45 5.12
CA LEU A 216 -6.76 -27.61 3.69
C LEU A 216 -5.82 -26.76 2.82
N VAL A 217 -5.59 -25.50 3.20
CA VAL A 217 -4.66 -24.59 2.50
C VAL A 217 -3.23 -25.11 2.58
N THR A 218 -2.81 -25.60 3.75
CA THR A 218 -1.46 -26.16 3.94
C THR A 218 -1.25 -27.39 3.05
N LEU A 219 -2.22 -28.31 2.99
CA LEU A 219 -2.17 -29.48 2.13
C LEU A 219 -2.10 -29.12 0.65
N LEU A 220 -2.88 -28.14 0.19
CA LEU A 220 -2.83 -27.67 -1.20
C LEU A 220 -1.45 -27.13 -1.54
N ILE A 221 -0.85 -26.29 -0.67
CA ILE A 221 0.50 -25.77 -0.87
C ILE A 221 1.52 -26.90 -0.95
N CYS A 222 1.46 -27.89 -0.05
CA CYS A 222 2.36 -29.06 -0.08
C CYS A 222 2.22 -29.86 -1.38
N ILE A 223 1.00 -30.09 -1.87
CA ILE A 223 0.74 -30.78 -3.14
C ILE A 223 1.32 -29.98 -4.31
N PHE A 224 1.09 -28.66 -4.35
CA PHE A 224 1.65 -27.79 -5.38
C PHE A 224 3.18 -27.82 -5.39
N ILE A 225 3.82 -27.71 -4.23
CA ILE A 225 5.28 -27.81 -4.10
C ILE A 225 5.78 -29.18 -4.59
N PHE A 226 5.10 -30.27 -4.22
CA PHE A 226 5.46 -31.61 -4.66
C PHE A 226 5.37 -31.79 -6.18
N VAL A 227 4.30 -31.28 -6.79
CA VAL A 227 4.12 -31.25 -8.25
C VAL A 227 5.23 -30.43 -8.91
N LEU A 228 5.50 -29.22 -8.42
CA LEU A 228 6.57 -28.37 -8.93
C LEU A 228 7.95 -29.04 -8.81
N LEU A 229 8.25 -29.68 -7.69
CA LEU A 229 9.49 -30.44 -7.51
C LEU A 229 9.60 -31.64 -8.45
N LYS A 230 8.48 -32.30 -8.76
CA LYS A 230 8.43 -33.43 -9.70
C LYS A 230 8.67 -32.98 -11.16
N PHE A 231 8.20 -31.80 -11.54
CA PHE A 231 8.26 -31.31 -12.93
C PHE A 231 9.35 -30.26 -13.20
N ALA A 232 9.92 -29.63 -12.18
CA ALA A 232 11.06 -28.73 -12.32
C ALA A 232 12.36 -29.50 -12.57
N LYS A 233 13.36 -28.85 -13.19
CA LYS A 233 14.71 -29.42 -13.42
C LYS A 233 15.37 -29.94 -12.12
N CYS A 234 14.98 -29.43 -10.95
CA CYS A 234 15.37 -29.94 -9.63
C CYS A 234 14.92 -31.38 -9.36
N GLY A 235 13.81 -31.84 -9.94
CA GLY A 235 13.32 -33.22 -9.79
C GLY A 235 14.28 -34.26 -10.35
N LEU A 236 14.99 -33.93 -11.44
CA LEU A 236 16.06 -34.78 -11.98
C LEU A 236 17.26 -34.85 -11.03
N TRP A 237 17.58 -33.75 -10.35
CA TRP A 237 18.63 -33.69 -9.33
C TRP A 237 18.29 -34.54 -8.10
N ILE A 238 17.06 -34.44 -7.60
CA ILE A 238 16.59 -35.24 -6.46
C ILE A 238 16.56 -36.73 -6.84
N ARG A 239 16.06 -37.09 -8.03
CA ARG A 239 16.10 -38.49 -8.51
C ARG A 239 17.53 -39.03 -8.60
N ARG A 240 18.48 -38.23 -9.09
CA ARG A 240 19.91 -38.60 -9.12
C ARG A 240 20.48 -38.78 -7.71
N ALA A 241 20.15 -37.89 -6.77
CA ALA A 241 20.60 -38.01 -5.38
C ALA A 241 20.05 -39.27 -4.69
N ILE A 242 18.78 -39.60 -4.91
CA ILE A 242 18.15 -40.82 -4.38
C ILE A 242 18.78 -42.06 -5.02
N ALA A 243 18.98 -42.08 -6.33
CA ALA A 243 19.63 -43.20 -7.03
C ALA A 243 21.08 -43.39 -6.57
N TRP A 244 21.81 -42.29 -6.36
CA TRP A 244 23.18 -42.32 -5.82
C TRP A 244 23.22 -42.87 -4.40
N LYS A 245 22.30 -42.44 -3.52
CA LYS A 245 22.18 -42.99 -2.17
C LYS A 245 21.82 -44.47 -2.19
N ARG A 246 20.90 -44.92 -3.05
CA ARG A 246 20.56 -46.35 -3.16
C ARG A 246 21.78 -47.18 -3.57
N LYS A 247 22.51 -46.74 -4.60
CA LYS A 247 23.75 -47.39 -5.04
C LYS A 247 24.83 -47.45 -3.93
N LEU A 248 24.95 -46.39 -3.12
CA LEU A 248 25.85 -46.37 -1.98
C LEU A 248 25.47 -47.42 -0.92
N TRP A 249 24.16 -47.60 -0.66
CA TRP A 249 23.69 -48.60 0.28
C TRP A 249 23.85 -50.03 -0.26
N ASP A 250 23.59 -50.25 -1.55
CA ASP A 250 23.80 -51.55 -2.20
C ASP A 250 25.29 -51.95 -2.11
N ASN A 251 26.21 -51.01 -2.35
CA ASN A 251 27.65 -51.24 -2.20
C ASN A 251 28.07 -51.57 -0.75
N ILE A 252 27.49 -50.91 0.26
CA ILE A 252 27.76 -51.22 1.68
C ILE A 252 27.22 -52.61 2.05
N GLY A 253 26.08 -53.00 1.46
CA GLY A 253 25.52 -54.35 1.61
C GLY A 253 26.43 -55.42 1.02
N GLU A 254 26.99 -55.18 -0.18
CA GLU A 254 27.98 -56.07 -0.79
C GLU A 254 29.28 -56.15 0.01
N GLU A 255 29.80 -55.02 0.54
CA GLU A 255 30.97 -55.03 1.44
C GLU A 255 30.69 -55.84 2.72
N ARG A 256 29.48 -55.76 3.30
CA ARG A 256 29.10 -56.61 4.44
C ARG A 256 29.06 -58.10 4.09
N ASN A 257 28.66 -58.47 2.88
CA ASN A 257 28.65 -59.86 2.42
C ASN A 257 30.05 -60.43 2.18
N ILE A 258 31.07 -59.59 1.97
CA ILE A 258 32.47 -60.04 1.81
C ILE A 258 33.12 -60.35 3.17
N TYR A 259 32.67 -59.69 4.25
CA TYR A 259 33.17 -59.92 5.61
C TYR A 259 32.32 -60.88 6.45
N GLN A 260 31.19 -61.36 5.92
CA GLN A 260 30.63 -62.62 6.41
C GLN A 260 31.49 -63.73 5.83
N ASP A 261 32.41 -64.25 6.65
CA ASP A 261 33.08 -65.51 6.37
C ASP A 261 32.02 -66.50 5.85
N PRO A 262 32.26 -67.20 4.72
CA PRO A 262 31.37 -68.26 4.31
C PRO A 262 31.31 -69.23 5.48
N GLU A 263 30.21 -69.21 6.24
CA GLU A 263 29.92 -70.23 7.24
C GLU A 263 30.04 -71.53 6.48
N ILE A 264 31.14 -72.22 6.74
CA ILE A 264 31.45 -73.55 6.24
C ILE A 264 30.21 -74.34 6.56
N SER A 265 29.43 -74.60 5.51
CA SER A 265 28.27 -75.47 5.57
C SER A 265 28.83 -76.85 5.85
N ASN A 266 29.08 -77.12 7.13
CA ASN A 266 29.35 -78.45 7.62
C ASN A 266 28.13 -79.26 7.23
N SER A 267 28.32 -80.06 6.19
CA SER A 267 27.48 -81.16 5.79
C SER A 267 27.45 -82.18 6.94
N LEU A 268 26.71 -81.84 8.01
CA LEU A 268 26.26 -82.79 9.00
C LEU A 268 24.99 -83.40 8.43
N LEU A 269 25.23 -84.48 7.67
CA LEU A 269 24.36 -85.63 7.58
C LEU A 269 23.75 -85.90 8.96
N ARG A 270 22.51 -85.44 9.16
CA ARG A 270 21.66 -85.95 10.22
C ARG A 270 20.30 -86.26 9.64
N ASP A 271 20.29 -87.42 9.00
CA ASP A 271 19.16 -88.33 9.01
C ASP A 271 18.57 -88.39 10.43
N SER A 272 17.40 -87.79 10.63
CA SER A 272 16.48 -88.23 11.65
C SER A 272 15.07 -87.80 11.27
N ARG A 273 14.39 -88.75 10.62
CA ARG A 273 12.95 -88.94 10.66
C ARG A 273 12.34 -88.40 11.95
N TYR A 274 11.47 -87.40 11.85
CA TYR A 274 10.31 -87.29 12.75
C TYR A 274 9.14 -86.70 11.96
N ASN A 275 8.25 -87.60 11.53
CA ASN A 275 6.85 -87.31 11.29
C ASN A 275 6.28 -86.76 12.60
N ILE A 276 5.83 -85.51 12.60
CA ILE A 276 4.91 -85.02 13.63
C ILE A 276 3.78 -84.29 12.89
N SER A 277 2.67 -85.00 12.75
CA SER A 277 1.36 -84.45 12.47
C SER A 277 0.77 -83.89 13.77
N TYR A 278 0.29 -82.65 13.74
CA TYR A 278 -0.75 -82.21 14.68
C TYR A 278 -1.89 -81.55 13.93
N ASN A 279 -3.00 -82.29 13.96
CA ASN A 279 -4.36 -81.81 13.90
C ASN A 279 -4.64 -81.10 15.23
N TYR A 280 -5.20 -79.89 15.20
CA TYR A 280 -6.09 -79.41 16.26
C TYR A 280 -7.17 -78.50 15.65
N GLN A 281 -8.38 -79.06 15.68
CA GLN A 281 -9.74 -78.50 15.77
C GLN A 281 -9.98 -77.03 15.41
#